data_AF-A0A814A1X1-F1
#
_entry.id   AF-A0A814A1X1-F1
#
_cell.length_a   1.000
_cell.length_b   1.000
_cell.length_c   1.000
_cell.angle_alpha   90.00
_cell.angle_beta   90.00
_cell.angle_gamma   90.00
#
_symmetry.space_group_name_H-M   'P 1'
#
loop_
_entity.id
_entity.type
_entity.pdbx_description
1 polymer ?
#
loop_
_entity_poly.entity_id
_entity_poly.type
_entity_poly.pdbx_seq_one_letter_code
_entity_poly.pdbx_strand_id
1 'polypeptide(L)'
;MIPSLANFHSNGGAIFLFADDSPWVRHASDFLQKKFGITVEGNYGGGNNMTYEENGHREKGHFGQHEIFTGIKHLFEGITICHPVYSTSASRTVFVPIATASDGNTSIAVYDPPSNSTANEGRICLDCGFTKLYINWDSAGTARYIVNASCWLLRIENRFT
;
A
#
# COMPACT_ATOMS: atom_id res chain seq x y z
N MET A 1 -2.72 15.22 -14.84
CA MET A 1 -2.61 14.58 -13.51
C MET A 1 -1.56 13.48 -13.49
N ILE A 2 -1.74 12.34 -14.18
CA ILE A 2 -0.78 11.21 -14.12
C ILE A 2 0.67 11.59 -14.49
N PRO A 3 0.95 12.39 -15.54
CA PRO A 3 2.34 12.82 -15.82
C PRO A 3 2.97 13.65 -14.69
N SER A 4 2.19 14.53 -14.07
CA SER A 4 2.65 15.36 -12.95
C SER A 4 2.93 14.51 -11.71
N LEU A 5 2.08 13.53 -11.41
CA LEU A 5 2.28 12.59 -10.30
C LEU A 5 3.50 11.70 -10.52
N ALA A 6 3.68 11.19 -11.75
CA ALA A 6 4.86 10.44 -12.14
C ALA A 6 6.14 11.28 -11.98
N ASN A 7 6.10 12.56 -12.38
CA ASN A 7 7.22 13.47 -12.20
C ASN A 7 7.50 13.78 -10.72
N PHE A 8 6.46 13.99 -9.92
CA PHE A 8 6.60 14.17 -8.47
C PHE A 8 7.32 12.97 -7.83
N HIS A 9 6.87 11.75 -8.14
CA HIS A 9 7.51 10.53 -7.66
C HIS A 9 8.95 10.38 -8.13
N SER A 10 9.21 10.60 -9.42
CA SER A 10 10.57 10.52 -9.99
C SER A 10 11.55 11.56 -9.41
N ASN A 11 11.05 12.58 -8.71
CA ASN A 11 11.84 13.62 -8.05
C ASN A 11 11.87 13.46 -6.51
N GLY A 12 11.52 12.28 -6.00
CA GLY A 12 11.66 11.90 -4.59
C GLY A 12 10.36 12.04 -3.79
N GLY A 13 9.28 12.44 -4.46
CA GLY A 13 7.96 12.56 -3.84
C GLY A 13 7.41 11.21 -3.43
N ALA A 14 7.20 11.01 -2.13
CA ALA A 14 6.56 9.82 -1.61
C ALA A 14 5.03 9.87 -1.81
N ILE A 15 4.41 8.72 -2.03
CA ILE A 15 2.97 8.64 -2.34
C ILE A 15 2.31 7.62 -1.42
N PHE A 16 1.26 8.06 -0.71
CA PHE A 16 0.29 7.16 -0.09
C PHE A 16 -0.88 6.97 -1.06
N LEU A 17 -0.94 5.80 -1.69
CA LEU A 17 -1.91 5.49 -2.74
C LEU A 17 -3.00 4.59 -2.17
N PHE A 18 -4.22 5.11 -2.08
CA PHE A 18 -5.40 4.33 -1.75
C PHE A 18 -6.16 3.96 -3.02
N ALA A 19 -6.54 2.70 -3.11
CA ALA A 19 -7.45 2.16 -4.12
C ALA A 19 -8.65 1.48 -3.44
N ASP A 20 -9.70 1.29 -4.22
CA ASP A 20 -10.97 0.69 -3.81
C ASP A 20 -11.42 -0.31 -4.87
N ASP A 21 -12.68 -0.76 -4.88
CA ASP A 21 -13.21 -1.65 -5.90
C ASP A 21 -13.29 -1.02 -7.31
N SER A 22 -13.28 -1.87 -8.33
CA SER A 22 -13.55 -1.48 -9.71
C SER A 22 -14.98 -0.95 -9.86
N PRO A 23 -15.20 0.24 -10.48
CA PRO A 23 -14.28 0.98 -11.35
C PRO A 23 -13.44 2.09 -10.69
N TRP A 24 -13.51 2.27 -9.38
CA TRP A 24 -12.85 3.37 -8.64
C TRP A 24 -11.32 3.24 -8.51
N VAL A 25 -10.76 2.20 -9.11
CA VAL A 25 -9.31 1.93 -9.27
C VAL A 25 -8.59 2.80 -10.30
N ARG A 26 -9.32 3.46 -11.21
CA ARG A 26 -8.76 3.92 -12.50
C ARG A 26 -7.49 4.76 -12.40
N HIS A 27 -7.46 5.76 -11.52
CA HIS A 27 -6.29 6.64 -11.39
C HIS A 27 -5.08 5.96 -10.74
N ALA A 28 -5.31 5.07 -9.77
CA ALA A 28 -4.25 4.28 -9.16
C ALA A 28 -3.63 3.34 -10.20
N SER A 29 -4.47 2.62 -10.96
CA SER A 29 -4.04 1.75 -12.05
C SER A 29 -3.28 2.50 -13.15
N ASP A 30 -3.76 3.65 -13.61
CA ASP A 30 -3.09 4.43 -14.66
C ASP A 30 -1.69 4.91 -14.22
N PHE A 31 -1.54 5.31 -12.95
CA PHE A 31 -0.24 5.70 -12.38
C PHE A 31 0.71 4.50 -12.24
N LEU A 32 0.25 3.43 -11.58
CA LEU A 32 1.05 2.23 -11.33
C LEU A 32 1.46 1.56 -12.65
N GLN A 33 0.58 1.54 -13.65
CA GLN A 33 0.86 0.90 -14.94
C GLN A 33 1.96 1.67 -15.67
N LYS A 34 1.88 3.01 -15.66
CA LYS A 34 2.87 3.86 -16.31
C LYS A 34 4.25 3.78 -15.67
N LYS A 35 4.33 3.62 -14.34
CA LYS A 35 5.60 3.64 -13.60
C LYS A 35 6.22 2.25 -13.43
N PHE A 36 5.40 1.23 -13.22
CA PHE A 36 5.85 -0.08 -12.75
C PHE A 36 5.25 -1.26 -13.52
N GLY A 37 4.33 -1.02 -14.46
CA GLY A 37 3.60 -2.09 -15.14
C GLY A 37 2.67 -2.88 -14.20
N ILE A 38 2.10 -2.20 -13.21
CA ILE A 38 1.17 -2.76 -12.23
C ILE A 38 -0.19 -2.09 -12.41
N THR A 39 -1.28 -2.84 -12.37
CA THR A 39 -2.64 -2.27 -12.20
C THR A 39 -3.23 -2.73 -10.88
N VAL A 40 -4.34 -2.14 -10.47
CA VAL A 40 -5.17 -2.64 -9.37
C VAL A 40 -6.56 -2.96 -9.90
N GLU A 41 -7.11 -4.10 -9.49
CA GLU A 41 -8.44 -4.59 -9.89
C GLU A 41 -9.11 -5.34 -8.75
N GLY A 42 -10.41 -5.60 -8.88
CA GLY A 42 -11.17 -6.41 -7.93
C GLY A 42 -12.40 -5.70 -7.42
N ASN A 43 -13.31 -6.48 -6.84
CA ASN A 43 -14.44 -6.00 -6.08
C ASN A 43 -14.77 -7.08 -5.04
N TYR A 44 -13.89 -7.19 -4.05
CA TYR A 44 -13.97 -8.23 -3.02
C TYR A 44 -14.57 -7.65 -1.75
N GLY A 45 -15.45 -8.42 -1.13
CA GLY A 45 -16.04 -8.08 0.16
C GLY A 45 -15.01 -8.23 1.28
N GLY A 46 -14.77 -7.14 1.99
CA GLY A 46 -14.02 -7.11 3.24
C GLY A 46 -14.94 -7.08 4.45
N GLY A 47 -14.64 -6.18 5.38
CA GLY A 47 -15.38 -5.97 6.63
C GLY A 47 -14.78 -6.67 7.83
N ASN A 48 -13.60 -7.28 7.69
CA ASN A 48 -12.90 -7.92 8.79
C ASN A 48 -11.70 -7.10 9.29
N ASN A 49 -11.22 -7.46 10.47
CA ASN A 49 -9.96 -6.97 10.98
C ASN A 49 -8.87 -7.97 10.63
N MET A 50 -7.83 -7.50 9.94
CA MET A 50 -6.59 -8.25 9.81
C MET A 50 -5.86 -8.27 11.16
N THR A 51 -5.12 -9.34 11.43
CA THR A 51 -4.37 -9.50 12.69
C THR A 51 -2.86 -9.52 12.43
N TYR A 52 -2.09 -8.93 13.33
CA TYR A 52 -0.63 -8.97 13.25
C TYR A 52 -0.10 -10.39 13.46
N GLU A 53 0.82 -10.81 12.59
CA GLU A 53 1.71 -11.93 12.79
C GLU A 53 3.04 -11.64 12.09
N GLU A 54 4.17 -12.08 12.64
CA GLU A 54 5.51 -11.69 12.16
C GLU A 54 5.67 -11.91 10.64
N ASN A 55 5.20 -13.05 10.12
CA ASN A 55 5.16 -13.37 8.69
C ASN A 55 3.73 -13.39 8.10
N GLY A 56 2.78 -12.76 8.81
CA GLY A 56 1.35 -12.78 8.49
C GLY A 56 0.99 -12.17 7.15
N HIS A 57 1.88 -11.41 6.51
CA HIS A 57 1.65 -10.85 5.17
C HIS A 57 1.38 -11.92 4.09
N ARG A 58 1.69 -13.20 4.35
CA ARG A 58 1.42 -14.34 3.46
C ARG A 58 0.12 -15.06 3.79
N GLU A 59 -0.52 -14.70 4.89
CA GLU A 59 -1.67 -15.40 5.44
C GLU A 59 -2.92 -14.56 5.31
N LYS A 60 -4.02 -15.23 4.99
CA LYS A 60 -5.32 -14.61 4.81
C LYS A 60 -5.76 -13.89 6.08
N GLY A 61 -6.15 -12.62 5.99
CA GLY A 61 -6.61 -11.83 7.12
C GLY A 61 -5.48 -11.42 8.08
N HIS A 62 -4.24 -11.33 7.61
CA HIS A 62 -3.09 -10.98 8.43
C HIS A 62 -2.18 -9.94 7.76
N PHE A 63 -1.43 -9.22 8.61
CA PHE A 63 -0.36 -8.34 8.17
C PHE A 63 0.94 -8.70 8.87
N GLY A 64 2.04 -8.50 8.15
CA GLY A 64 3.39 -8.85 8.56
C GLY A 64 4.07 -7.80 9.40
N GLN A 65 5.32 -8.07 9.78
CA GLN A 65 6.21 -7.07 10.33
C GLN A 65 6.56 -5.99 9.28
N HIS A 66 6.26 -4.73 9.59
CA HIS A 66 6.67 -3.54 8.84
C HIS A 66 6.53 -2.30 9.74
N GLU A 67 7.35 -1.26 9.55
CA GLU A 67 7.36 -0.05 10.41
C GLU A 67 6.00 0.66 10.42
N ILE A 68 5.26 0.59 9.32
CA ILE A 68 3.93 1.21 9.22
C ILE A 68 2.90 0.54 10.16
N PHE A 69 3.16 -0.67 10.62
CA PHE A 69 2.29 -1.41 11.54
C PHE A 69 2.76 -1.40 13.00
N THR A 70 3.82 -0.65 13.34
CA THR A 70 4.34 -0.60 14.70
C THR A 70 3.27 -0.19 15.72
N GLY A 71 3.08 -1.04 16.74
CA GLY A 71 2.10 -0.83 17.81
C GLY A 71 0.64 -1.12 17.40
N ILE A 72 0.41 -1.80 16.28
CA ILE A 72 -0.91 -2.19 15.79
C ILE A 72 -1.08 -3.69 15.92
N LYS A 73 -2.15 -4.14 16.60
CA LYS A 73 -2.49 -5.56 16.74
C LYS A 73 -3.52 -6.02 15.71
N HIS A 74 -4.47 -5.15 15.41
CA HIS A 74 -5.54 -5.38 14.44
C HIS A 74 -5.64 -4.17 13.51
N LEU A 75 -5.89 -4.42 12.24
CA LEU A 75 -6.08 -3.41 11.20
C LEU A 75 -7.35 -3.68 10.43
N PHE A 76 -8.27 -2.72 10.36
CA PHE A 76 -9.46 -2.87 9.51
C PHE A 76 -9.07 -2.86 8.03
N GLU A 77 -9.53 -3.85 7.27
CA GLU A 77 -9.10 -4.05 5.88
C GLU A 77 -9.86 -3.19 4.86
N GLY A 78 -10.99 -2.61 5.24
CA GLY A 78 -11.94 -1.98 4.34
C GLY A 78 -13.19 -2.85 4.15
N ILE A 79 -14.25 -2.29 3.57
CA ILE A 79 -15.49 -3.00 3.21
C ILE A 79 -15.40 -3.55 1.78
N THR A 80 -14.76 -2.80 0.89
CA THR A 80 -14.51 -3.15 -0.50
C THR A 80 -13.00 -3.14 -0.72
N ILE A 81 -12.52 -4.18 -1.40
CA ILE A 81 -11.09 -4.44 -1.56
C ILE A 81 -10.78 -4.72 -3.03
N CYS A 82 -9.71 -4.11 -3.53
CA CYS A 82 -9.03 -4.51 -4.76
C CYS A 82 -7.69 -5.18 -4.45
N HIS A 83 -6.91 -5.54 -5.46
CA HIS A 83 -5.55 -6.02 -5.28
C HIS A 83 -4.67 -5.65 -6.47
N PRO A 84 -3.34 -5.59 -6.28
CA PRO A 84 -2.40 -5.39 -7.38
C PRO A 84 -2.42 -6.57 -8.36
N VAL A 85 -2.24 -6.24 -9.63
CA VAL A 85 -2.13 -7.14 -10.77
C VAL A 85 -0.84 -6.80 -11.50
N TYR A 86 -0.01 -7.81 -11.71
CA TYR A 86 1.34 -7.66 -12.20
C TYR A 86 1.43 -8.12 -13.65
N SER A 87 1.78 -7.21 -14.56
CA SER A 87 1.87 -7.52 -16.00
C SER A 87 3.08 -8.40 -16.35
N THR A 88 4.13 -8.40 -15.51
CA THR A 88 5.38 -9.13 -15.75
C THR A 88 5.97 -9.69 -14.45
N SER A 89 6.86 -10.68 -14.55
CA SER A 89 7.62 -11.17 -13.38
C SER A 89 8.45 -10.07 -12.72
N ALA A 90 8.99 -9.14 -13.50
CA ALA A 90 9.73 -7.98 -12.97
C ALA A 90 8.82 -7.07 -12.14
N SER A 91 7.58 -6.80 -12.60
CA SER A 91 6.63 -5.98 -11.83
C SER A 91 6.24 -6.61 -10.48
N ARG A 92 6.27 -7.94 -10.36
CA ARG A 92 5.98 -8.65 -9.09
C ARG A 92 7.02 -8.45 -8.01
N THR A 93 8.24 -8.05 -8.39
CA THR A 93 9.34 -7.86 -7.44
C THR A 93 9.54 -6.40 -7.04
N VAL A 94 8.78 -5.47 -7.65
CA VAL A 94 8.90 -4.03 -7.37
C VAL A 94 8.24 -3.69 -6.03
N PHE A 95 7.03 -4.19 -5.81
CA PHE A 95 6.29 -3.98 -4.57
C PHE A 95 6.42 -5.21 -3.67
N VAL A 96 6.61 -4.97 -2.37
CA VAL A 96 6.62 -6.00 -1.34
C VAL A 96 5.24 -6.03 -0.67
N PRO A 97 4.48 -7.14 -0.79
CA PRO A 97 3.26 -7.34 -0.02
C PRO A 97 3.57 -7.39 1.47
N ILE A 98 2.83 -6.63 2.26
CA ILE A 98 2.99 -6.57 3.72
C ILE A 98 1.67 -6.83 4.47
N ALA A 99 0.55 -6.97 3.76
CA ALA A 99 -0.72 -7.44 4.30
C ALA A 99 -1.53 -8.21 3.25
N THR A 100 -2.25 -9.24 3.71
CA THR A 100 -3.18 -10.03 2.90
C THR A 100 -4.57 -9.98 3.54
N ALA A 101 -5.55 -9.53 2.77
CA ALA A 101 -6.93 -9.37 3.24
C ALA A 101 -7.62 -10.71 3.51
N SER A 102 -8.81 -10.63 4.11
CA SER A 102 -9.70 -11.75 4.40
C SER A 102 -10.37 -12.35 3.15
N ASP A 103 -10.06 -11.87 1.95
CA ASP A 103 -10.39 -12.53 0.68
C ASP A 103 -9.23 -13.44 0.21
N GLY A 104 -8.02 -13.26 0.75
CA GLY A 104 -6.80 -13.98 0.38
C GLY A 104 -5.89 -13.22 -0.59
N ASN A 105 -6.25 -12.00 -1.00
CA ASN A 105 -5.45 -11.17 -1.89
C ASN A 105 -4.58 -10.17 -1.13
N THR A 106 -3.51 -9.69 -1.77
CA THR A 106 -2.67 -8.62 -1.21
C THR A 106 -3.50 -7.36 -0.99
N SER A 107 -3.58 -6.91 0.25
CA SER A 107 -4.31 -5.70 0.65
C SER A 107 -3.40 -4.48 0.70
N ILE A 108 -2.18 -4.64 1.23
CA ILE A 108 -1.22 -3.55 1.38
C ILE A 108 0.13 -4.01 0.84
N ALA A 109 0.72 -3.19 -0.03
CA ALA A 109 2.05 -3.41 -0.57
C ALA A 109 2.87 -2.12 -0.57
N VAL A 110 4.18 -2.23 -0.45
CA VAL A 110 5.08 -1.08 -0.38
C VAL A 110 6.16 -1.15 -1.45
N TYR A 111 6.58 0.02 -1.91
CA TYR A 111 7.79 0.19 -2.70
C TYR A 111 8.74 1.10 -1.92
N ASP A 112 9.92 0.58 -1.59
CA ASP A 112 11.02 1.34 -0.99
C ASP A 112 12.23 1.33 -1.95
N PRO A 113 12.54 2.46 -2.61
CA PRO A 113 13.69 2.54 -3.51
C PRO A 113 15.00 2.21 -2.77
N PRO A 114 15.84 1.32 -3.34
CA PRO A 114 17.15 0.99 -2.76
C PRO A 114 18.00 2.24 -2.50
N SER A 115 18.74 2.25 -1.40
CA SER A 115 19.61 3.38 -1.01
C SER A 115 20.72 3.67 -2.03
N ASN A 116 21.12 2.68 -2.82
CA ASN A 116 22.11 2.79 -3.89
C ASN A 116 21.49 3.05 -5.28
N SER A 117 20.17 3.28 -5.35
CA SER A 117 19.51 3.63 -6.60
C SER A 117 19.99 4.99 -7.09
N THR A 118 20.35 5.07 -8.38
CA THR A 118 20.60 6.36 -9.05
C THR A 118 19.30 7.12 -9.33
N ALA A 119 18.15 6.45 -9.22
CA ALA A 119 16.85 7.06 -9.35
C ALA A 119 16.44 7.71 -8.01
N ASN A 120 16.16 9.01 -8.05
CA ASN A 120 15.68 9.79 -6.91
C ASN A 120 14.18 9.54 -6.67
N GLU A 121 13.76 8.28 -6.56
CA GLU A 121 12.35 7.93 -6.39
C GLU A 121 11.92 7.98 -4.92
N GLY A 122 10.66 8.33 -4.67
CA GLY A 122 10.07 8.33 -3.33
C GLY A 122 9.55 6.95 -2.92
N ARG A 123 9.25 6.77 -1.64
CA ARG A 123 8.52 5.58 -1.15
C ARG A 123 7.07 5.60 -1.61
N ILE A 124 6.48 4.42 -1.81
CA ILE A 124 5.04 4.27 -2.04
C ILE A 124 4.46 3.27 -1.06
N CYS A 125 3.32 3.61 -0.46
CA CYS A 125 2.44 2.66 0.20
C CYS A 125 1.15 2.55 -0.63
N LEU A 126 0.86 1.36 -1.14
CA LEU A 126 -0.39 1.03 -1.82
C LEU A 126 -1.30 0.29 -0.83
N ASP A 127 -2.45 0.89 -0.49
CA ASP A 127 -3.52 0.25 0.29
C ASP A 127 -4.74 0.07 -0.63
N CYS A 128 -5.22 -1.17 -0.73
CA CYS A 128 -6.29 -1.56 -1.64
C CYS A 128 -7.68 -1.58 -0.98
N GLY A 129 -7.83 -1.03 0.24
CA GLY A 129 -9.08 -0.98 0.98
C GLY A 129 -9.44 0.43 1.47
N PHE A 130 -9.56 1.38 0.55
CA PHE A 130 -9.84 2.81 0.85
C PHE A 130 -10.96 3.03 1.86
N THR A 131 -12.02 2.23 1.81
CA THR A 131 -13.21 2.37 2.67
C THR A 131 -12.92 2.30 4.18
N LYS A 132 -11.76 1.77 4.60
CA LYS A 132 -11.34 1.83 6.01
C LYS A 132 -11.20 3.26 6.54
N LEU A 133 -10.85 4.22 5.68
CA LEU A 133 -10.64 5.62 6.06
C LEU A 133 -11.95 6.35 6.37
N TYR A 134 -13.07 5.90 5.79
CA TYR A 134 -14.36 6.57 5.90
C TYR A 134 -15.32 5.85 6.85
N ILE A 135 -15.32 4.51 6.84
CA ILE A 135 -16.33 3.72 7.55
C ILE A 135 -15.91 3.42 8.98
N ASN A 136 -14.61 3.16 9.19
CA ASN A 136 -14.14 2.49 10.39
C ASN A 136 -12.80 3.07 10.87
N TRP A 137 -12.63 4.38 10.74
CA TRP A 137 -11.44 5.14 11.13
C TRP A 137 -11.04 4.91 12.60
N ASP A 138 -12.03 4.95 13.51
CA ASP A 138 -11.81 4.76 14.95
C ASP A 138 -11.60 3.29 15.34
N SER A 139 -11.78 2.37 14.39
CA SER A 139 -11.62 0.94 14.62
C SER A 139 -10.19 0.48 14.32
N ALA A 140 -9.77 -0.53 15.09
CA ALA A 140 -8.65 -1.42 14.79
C ALA A 140 -7.42 -0.71 14.18
N GLY A 141 -6.79 0.19 14.94
CA GLY A 141 -5.46 0.71 14.61
C GLY A 141 -5.35 1.63 13.39
N THR A 142 -6.43 1.91 12.65
CA THR A 142 -6.41 2.68 11.39
C THR A 142 -5.76 4.05 11.56
N ALA A 143 -6.14 4.83 12.58
CA ALA A 143 -5.52 6.13 12.85
C ALA A 143 -3.99 6.04 13.07
N ARG A 144 -3.53 5.01 13.80
CA ARG A 144 -2.10 4.78 14.05
C ARG A 144 -1.38 4.34 12.78
N TYR A 145 -2.01 3.48 11.97
CA TYR A 145 -1.50 3.05 10.68
C TYR A 145 -1.23 4.25 9.77
N ILE A 146 -2.17 5.20 9.70
CA ILE A 146 -2.01 6.41 8.88
C ILE A 146 -0.85 7.28 9.36
N VAL A 147 -0.69 7.47 10.67
CA VAL A 147 0.44 8.22 11.23
C VAL A 147 1.76 7.52 10.91
N ASN A 148 1.86 6.22 11.19
CA ASN A 148 3.09 5.45 10.95
C ASN A 148 3.46 5.43 9.47
N ALA A 149 2.50 5.17 8.58
CA ALA A 149 2.70 5.20 7.13
C ALA A 149 3.16 6.57 6.65
N SER A 150 2.55 7.65 7.16
CA SER A 150 2.96 9.02 6.83
C SER A 150 4.40 9.29 7.27
N CYS A 151 4.79 8.89 8.48
CA CYS A 151 6.17 9.02 8.96
C CYS A 151 7.15 8.23 8.10
N TRP A 152 6.82 6.98 7.77
CA TRP A 152 7.64 6.12 6.93
C TRP A 152 7.84 6.69 5.52
N LEU A 153 6.79 7.26 4.92
CA LEU A 153 6.85 7.89 3.60
C LEU A 153 7.78 9.11 3.56
N LEU A 154 7.92 9.86 4.66
CA LEU A 154 8.78 11.05 4.69
C LEU A 154 10.28 10.73 4.58
N ARG A 155 10.69 9.49 4.88
CA ARG A 155 12.08 9.01 4.83
C ARG A 155 13.04 9.96 5.56
N ILE A 156 12.62 10.46 6.72
CA ILE A 156 13.34 11.47 7.51
C ILE A 156 14.72 10.97 7.93
N GLU A 157 14.87 9.67 8.15
CA GLU A 157 16.11 9.01 8.53
C GLU A 157 17.25 9.25 7.53
N ASN A 158 16.93 9.49 6.25
CA ASN A 158 17.93 9.75 5.21
C ASN A 158 18.28 11.24 5.06
N ARG A 159 17.67 12.13 5.84
CA ARG A 159 17.92 13.59 5.74
C ARG A 159 18.97 14.09 6.74
N PHE A 160 19.40 13.24 7.67
CA PHE A 160 20.34 13.59 8.73
C PHE A 160 21.70 12.89 8.63
N THR A 161 21.95 12.20 7.52
CA THR A 161 23.23 11.56 7.17
C THR A 161 23.96 12.36 6.11
#